data_AF-A0A353V4E8-F1
#
_entry.id   AF-A0A353V4E8-F1
#
_cell.length_a   1.000
_cell.length_b   1.000
_cell.length_c   1.000
_cell.angle_alpha   90.00
_cell.angle_beta   90.00
_cell.angle_gamma   90.00
#
_symmetry.space_group_name_H-M   'P 1'
#
loop_
_entity.id
_entity.type
_entity.pdbx_description
1 polymer ?
#
loop_
_entity_poly.entity_id
_entity_poly.type
_entity_poly.pdbx_seq_one_letter_code
_entity_poly.pdbx_strand_id
1 'polypeptide(L)'
;MRYDPEAAPDPVKWLAMTEADRLAVVLRHHRSVKHYAGSPQLHAAIHVTVETQLAERHPAATDAMNRLIADGLRRHEALHAIGSVVAAEMFEIVKSKRTHDPEAYSRKLQSLTATAWRAGDGE
;
A
#
# COMPACT_ATOMS: atom_id res chain seq x y z
N MET A 1 -12.85 2.51 -13.59
CA MET A 1 -13.52 2.01 -12.36
C MET A 1 -13.56 3.10 -11.28
N ARG A 2 -14.45 2.99 -10.28
CA ARG A 2 -14.41 3.81 -9.07
C ARG A 2 -13.47 3.12 -8.07
N TYR A 3 -12.49 3.85 -7.53
CA TYR A 3 -11.58 3.34 -6.50
C TYR A 3 -12.15 3.65 -5.11
N ASP A 4 -12.06 2.68 -4.22
CA ASP A 4 -12.42 2.76 -2.81
C ASP A 4 -11.39 1.93 -2.02
N PRO A 5 -10.51 2.54 -1.21
CA PRO A 5 -9.49 1.80 -0.49
C PRO A 5 -10.05 0.86 0.58
N GLU A 6 -11.31 1.05 1.00
CA GLU A 6 -11.99 0.16 1.94
C GLU A 6 -12.48 -1.14 1.28
N ALA A 7 -12.57 -1.18 -0.04
CA ALA A 7 -13.04 -2.33 -0.80
C ALA A 7 -11.97 -2.78 -1.81
N ALA A 8 -11.56 -4.05 -1.75
CA ALA A 8 -10.55 -4.57 -2.68
C ALA A 8 -11.02 -4.37 -4.13
N PRO A 9 -10.17 -3.80 -5.01
CA PRO A 9 -10.49 -3.74 -6.43
C PRO A 9 -10.57 -5.16 -7.00
N ASP A 10 -11.42 -5.35 -8.02
CA ASP A 10 -11.44 -6.60 -8.77
C ASP A 10 -10.06 -6.84 -9.41
N PRO A 11 -9.36 -7.94 -9.10
CA PRO A 11 -7.98 -8.14 -9.55
C PRO A 11 -7.82 -8.15 -11.07
N VAL A 12 -8.78 -8.73 -11.80
CA VAL A 12 -8.72 -8.83 -13.26
C VAL A 12 -8.88 -7.44 -13.88
N LYS A 13 -9.87 -6.66 -13.43
CA LYS A 13 -10.08 -5.29 -13.90
C LYS A 13 -8.92 -4.38 -13.52
N TRP A 14 -8.39 -4.53 -12.30
CA TRP A 14 -7.25 -3.74 -11.83
C TRP A 14 -6.01 -3.98 -12.69
N LEU A 15 -5.66 -5.25 -12.91
CA LEU A 15 -4.49 -5.64 -13.68
C LEU A 15 -4.63 -5.33 -15.18
N ALA A 16 -5.85 -5.25 -15.71
CA ALA A 16 -6.10 -4.82 -17.09
C ALA A 16 -5.91 -3.30 -17.32
N MET A 17 -5.89 -2.48 -16.26
CA MET A 17 -5.66 -1.04 -16.38
C MET A 17 -4.20 -0.71 -16.65
N THR A 18 -3.96 0.41 -17.33
CA THR A 18 -2.61 1.01 -17.41
C THR A 18 -2.20 1.57 -16.05
N GLU A 19 -0.90 1.74 -15.82
CA GLU A 19 -0.39 2.38 -14.61
C GLU A 19 -0.94 3.82 -14.44
N ALA A 20 -1.01 4.57 -15.54
CA ALA A 20 -1.57 5.92 -15.55
C ALA A 20 -3.05 5.94 -15.13
N ASP A 21 -3.84 4.96 -15.59
CA ASP A 21 -5.24 4.85 -15.19
C ASP A 21 -5.38 4.48 -13.71
N ARG A 22 -4.55 3.55 -13.20
CA ARG A 22 -4.53 3.18 -11.77
C ARG A 22 -4.21 4.39 -10.90
N LEU A 23 -3.18 5.15 -11.26
CA LEU A 23 -2.83 6.39 -10.59
C LEU A 23 -3.97 7.41 -10.63
N ALA A 24 -4.60 7.59 -11.80
CA ALA A 24 -5.67 8.57 -11.96
C ALA A 24 -6.92 8.24 -11.12
N VAL A 25 -7.28 6.96 -10.97
CA VAL A 25 -8.43 6.58 -10.13
C VAL A 25 -8.15 6.75 -8.65
N VAL A 26 -6.92 6.45 -8.20
CA VAL A 26 -6.48 6.65 -6.81
C VAL A 26 -6.39 8.15 -6.50
N LEU A 27 -5.69 8.94 -7.31
CA LEU A 27 -5.61 10.40 -7.15
C LEU A 27 -6.98 11.05 -7.09
N ARG A 28 -7.93 10.62 -7.94
CA ARG A 28 -9.30 11.16 -7.93
C ARG A 28 -10.03 10.88 -6.62
N HIS A 29 -9.79 9.73 -6.00
CA HIS A 29 -10.35 9.42 -4.68
C HIS A 29 -9.79 10.36 -3.59
N HIS A 30 -8.50 10.62 -3.62
CA HIS A 30 -7.81 11.41 -2.61
C HIS A 30 -7.82 12.94 -2.83
N ARG A 31 -8.34 13.43 -3.97
CA ARG A 31 -8.40 14.86 -4.34
C ARG A 31 -9.13 15.76 -3.33
N SER A 32 -10.03 15.20 -2.51
CA SER A 32 -10.83 15.94 -1.53
C SER A 32 -10.32 15.82 -0.09
N VAL A 33 -9.28 15.02 0.17
CA VAL A 33 -8.79 14.75 1.54
C VAL A 33 -7.58 15.65 1.80
N LYS A 34 -7.76 16.66 2.67
CA LYS A 34 -6.87 17.84 2.75
C LYS A 34 -5.53 17.66 3.51
N HIS A 35 -5.17 16.46 3.98
CA HIS A 35 -4.02 16.33 4.91
C HIS A 35 -3.17 15.08 4.68
N TYR A 36 -2.57 14.93 3.49
CA TYR A 36 -1.40 14.04 3.35
C TYR A 36 -0.14 14.86 3.57
N ALA A 37 0.75 14.41 4.45
CA ALA A 37 2.10 14.95 4.52
C ALA A 37 2.86 14.49 3.25
N GLY A 38 3.04 15.39 2.27
CA GLY A 38 3.89 15.15 1.10
C GLY A 38 3.19 15.25 -0.26
N SER A 39 3.71 14.53 -1.26
CA SER A 39 3.20 14.57 -2.64
C SER A 39 2.00 13.63 -2.83
N PRO A 40 0.83 14.14 -3.27
CA PRO A 40 -0.34 13.31 -3.60
C PRO A 40 -0.04 12.25 -4.68
N GLN A 41 0.87 12.57 -5.60
CA GLN A 41 1.31 11.64 -6.64
C GLN A 41 2.09 10.47 -6.06
N LEU A 42 3.02 10.74 -5.15
CA LEU A 42 3.78 9.69 -4.47
C LEU A 42 2.86 8.82 -3.62
N HIS A 43 1.94 9.44 -2.87
CA HIS A 43 0.93 8.72 -2.08
C HIS A 43 0.09 7.77 -2.96
N ALA A 44 -0.43 8.28 -4.08
CA ALA A 44 -1.20 7.47 -5.01
C ALA A 44 -0.36 6.34 -5.63
N ALA A 45 0.91 6.58 -5.94
CA ALA A 45 1.81 5.56 -6.46
C ALA A 45 2.02 4.42 -5.46
N ILE A 46 2.22 4.74 -4.17
CA ILE A 46 2.36 3.73 -3.11
C ILE A 46 1.08 2.89 -3.01
N HIS A 47 -0.10 3.51 -3.00
CA HIS A 47 -1.37 2.79 -3.05
C HIS A 47 -1.44 1.85 -4.26
N VAL A 48 -1.10 2.35 -5.46
CA VAL A 48 -1.12 1.54 -6.68
C VAL A 48 -0.17 0.35 -6.57
N THR A 49 1.03 0.53 -6.01
CA THR A 49 1.98 -0.56 -5.78
C THR A 49 1.39 -1.64 -4.87
N VAL A 50 0.82 -1.25 -3.72
CA VAL A 50 0.24 -2.22 -2.77
C VAL A 50 -0.96 -2.93 -3.38
N GLU A 51 -1.89 -2.20 -4.00
CA GLU A 51 -3.08 -2.79 -4.64
C GLU A 51 -2.69 -3.75 -5.78
N THR A 52 -1.63 -3.43 -6.52
CA THR A 52 -1.09 -4.32 -7.56
C THR A 52 -0.49 -5.58 -6.95
N GLN A 53 0.30 -5.47 -5.87
CA GLN A 53 0.82 -6.65 -5.15
C GLN A 53 -0.32 -7.56 -4.65
N LEU A 54 -1.41 -6.98 -4.14
CA LEU A 54 -2.58 -7.74 -3.68
C LEU A 54 -3.33 -8.39 -4.85
N ALA A 55 -3.51 -7.68 -5.97
CA ALA A 55 -4.15 -8.22 -7.17
C ALA A 55 -3.33 -9.37 -7.79
N GLU A 56 -2.00 -9.29 -7.74
CA GLU A 56 -1.06 -10.33 -8.17
C GLU A 56 -0.91 -11.47 -7.16
N ARG A 57 -1.59 -11.39 -6.01
CA ARG A 57 -1.50 -12.38 -4.91
C ARG A 57 -0.08 -12.55 -4.38
N HIS A 58 0.68 -11.45 -4.29
CA HIS A 58 1.99 -11.46 -3.65
C HIS A 58 1.85 -12.01 -2.22
N PRO A 59 2.53 -13.13 -1.87
CA PRO A 59 2.23 -13.87 -0.65
C PRO A 59 2.35 -13.02 0.62
N ALA A 60 3.50 -12.38 0.84
CA ALA A 60 3.73 -11.61 2.06
C ALA A 60 2.82 -10.39 2.21
N ALA A 61 2.40 -9.78 1.08
CA ALA A 61 1.50 -8.62 1.11
C ALA A 61 0.06 -9.06 1.40
N THR A 62 -0.37 -10.18 0.80
CA THR A 62 -1.69 -10.78 1.02
C THR A 62 -1.83 -11.25 2.47
N ASP A 63 -0.82 -11.93 3.01
CA ASP A 63 -0.81 -12.40 4.39
C ASP A 63 -0.81 -11.23 5.39
N ALA A 64 -0.03 -10.17 5.11
CA ALA A 64 -0.04 -8.96 5.92
C ALA A 64 -1.42 -8.28 5.91
N MET A 65 -2.03 -8.11 4.74
CA MET A 65 -3.37 -7.52 4.61
C MET A 65 -4.42 -8.29 5.42
N ASN A 66 -4.46 -9.61 5.25
CA ASN A 66 -5.41 -10.47 5.96
C ASN A 66 -5.20 -10.40 7.48
N ARG A 67 -3.94 -10.49 7.94
CA ARG A 67 -3.61 -10.40 9.37
C ARG A 67 -3.99 -9.06 9.97
N LEU A 68 -3.63 -7.96 9.32
CA LEU A 68 -3.90 -6.61 9.82
C LEU A 68 -5.41 -6.30 9.92
N ILE A 69 -6.21 -6.77 8.96
CA ILE A 69 -7.67 -6.68 9.04
C ILE A 69 -8.22 -7.56 10.17
N ALA A 70 -7.71 -8.79 10.32
CA ALA A 70 -8.12 -9.68 11.41
C ALA A 70 -7.77 -9.09 12.80
N ASP A 71 -6.67 -8.35 12.91
CA ASP A 71 -6.26 -7.57 14.09
C ASP A 71 -7.07 -6.26 14.26
N GLY A 72 -8.04 -6.02 13.39
CA GLY A 72 -9.05 -4.97 13.50
C GLY A 72 -8.73 -3.66 12.79
N LEU A 73 -7.72 -3.59 11.92
CA LEU A 73 -7.56 -2.42 11.03
C LEU A 73 -8.64 -2.41 9.97
N ARG A 74 -9.12 -1.22 9.59
CA ARG A 74 -9.84 -1.07 8.32
C ARG A 74 -8.91 -1.40 7.16
N ARG A 75 -9.47 -1.81 6.02
CA ARG A 75 -8.66 -2.17 4.84
C ARG A 75 -7.80 -0.99 4.39
N HIS A 76 -8.35 0.23 4.43
CA HIS A 76 -7.58 1.42 4.09
C HIS A 76 -6.38 1.63 5.03
N GLU A 77 -6.56 1.47 6.35
CA GLU A 77 -5.45 1.54 7.31
C GLU A 77 -4.40 0.44 7.07
N ALA A 78 -4.84 -0.78 6.74
CA ALA A 78 -3.95 -1.87 6.39
C ALA A 78 -3.15 -1.61 5.09
N LEU A 79 -3.78 -0.95 4.10
CA LEU A 79 -3.07 -0.47 2.91
C LEU A 79 -1.98 0.53 3.28
N HIS A 80 -2.26 1.50 4.16
CA HIS A 80 -1.26 2.48 4.62
C HIS A 80 -0.12 1.81 5.38
N ALA A 81 -0.44 0.86 6.25
CA ALA A 81 0.57 0.12 7.00
C ALA A 81 1.54 -0.63 6.06
N ILE A 82 1.01 -1.35 5.06
CA ILE A 82 1.83 -2.00 4.03
C ILE A 82 2.56 -0.97 3.17
N GLY A 83 1.89 0.13 2.82
CA GLY A 83 2.44 1.23 2.04
C GLY A 83 3.64 1.91 2.71
N SER A 84 3.66 2.00 4.04
CA SER A 84 4.81 2.51 4.79
C SER A 84 6.07 1.66 4.59
N VAL A 85 5.91 0.33 4.48
CA VAL A 85 7.02 -0.59 4.21
C VAL A 85 7.50 -0.44 2.77
N VAL A 86 6.59 -0.27 1.80
CA VAL A 86 6.92 0.04 0.40
C VAL A 86 7.72 1.35 0.33
N ALA A 87 7.24 2.41 0.98
CA ALA A 87 7.90 3.70 0.99
C ALA A 87 9.32 3.61 1.59
N ALA A 88 9.47 2.93 2.72
CA ALA A 88 10.76 2.72 3.36
C ALA A 88 11.73 1.90 2.48
N GLU A 89 11.24 0.88 1.79
CA GLU A 89 12.03 0.06 0.87
C GLU A 89 12.50 0.88 -0.35
N MET A 90 11.60 1.63 -0.98
CA MET A 90 11.93 2.52 -2.10
C MET A 90 12.94 3.60 -1.69
N PHE A 91 12.75 4.20 -0.52
CA PHE A 91 13.68 5.19 0.03
C PHE A 91 15.08 4.61 0.20
N GLU A 92 15.19 3.41 0.79
CA GLU A 92 16.49 2.76 1.00
C GLU A 92 17.17 2.32 -0.30
N ILE A 93 16.40 1.85 -1.30
CA ILE A 93 16.92 1.56 -2.64
C ILE A 93 17.58 2.80 -3.25
N VAL A 94 16.87 3.94 -3.22
CA VAL A 94 17.37 5.19 -3.81
C VAL A 94 18.54 5.77 -3.01
N LYS A 95 18.39 5.86 -1.69
CA LYS A 95 19.39 6.47 -0.79
C LYS A 95 20.69 5.69 -0.76
N SER A 96 20.59 4.37 -0.60
CA SER A 96 21.75 3.50 -0.44
C SER A 96 22.24 2.90 -1.76
N LYS A 97 21.59 3.25 -2.89
CA LYS A 97 21.88 2.74 -4.24
C LYS A 97 21.97 1.20 -4.28
N ARG A 98 21.14 0.54 -3.48
CA ARG A 98 21.08 -0.93 -3.40
C ARG A 98 19.96 -1.46 -4.27
N THR A 99 20.04 -2.74 -4.60
CA THR A 99 18.91 -3.45 -5.21
C THR A 99 17.83 -3.76 -4.17
N HIS A 100 16.62 -4.06 -4.65
CA HIS A 100 15.55 -4.58 -3.82
C HIS A 100 15.96 -5.91 -3.18
N ASP A 101 15.63 -6.11 -1.91
CA ASP A 101 15.80 -7.36 -1.17
C ASP A 101 14.41 -7.94 -0.84
N PRO A 102 13.91 -8.91 -1.62
CA PRO A 102 12.58 -9.47 -1.44
C PRO A 102 12.38 -10.16 -0.09
N GLU A 103 13.43 -10.77 0.46
CA GLU A 103 13.34 -11.48 1.74
C GLU A 103 13.27 -10.50 2.91
N ALA A 104 14.10 -9.46 2.89
CA ALA A 104 14.03 -8.40 3.91
C ALA A 104 12.71 -7.65 3.84
N TYR A 105 12.20 -7.37 2.63
CA TYR A 105 10.87 -6.79 2.45
C TYR A 105 9.77 -7.68 3.03
N SER A 106 9.80 -8.98 2.74
CA SER A 106 8.83 -9.95 3.27
C SER A 106 8.85 -10.02 4.79
N ARG A 107 10.04 -10.04 5.42
CA ARG A 107 10.18 -10.00 6.89
C ARG A 107 9.59 -8.73 7.50
N LYS A 108 9.79 -7.57 6.86
CA LYS A 108 9.19 -6.29 7.32
C LYS A 108 7.66 -6.36 7.27
N LEU A 109 7.09 -6.86 6.17
CA LEU A 109 5.63 -7.06 6.05
C LEU A 109 5.08 -8.04 7.09
N GLN A 110 5.81 -9.11 7.41
CA GLN A 110 5.44 -10.06 8.45
C GLN A 110 5.48 -9.45 9.86
N SER A 111 6.36 -8.48 10.10
CA SER A 111 6.48 -7.81 11.40
C SER A 111 5.39 -6.77 11.69
N LEU A 112 4.61 -6.37 10.67
CA LEU A 112 3.50 -5.43 10.83
C LEU A 112 2.40 -6.03 11.72
N THR A 113 1.94 -5.23 12.68
CA THR A 113 0.80 -5.52 13.56
C THR A 113 -0.10 -4.28 13.65
N ALA A 114 -1.41 -4.49 13.88
CA ALA A 114 -2.34 -3.39 14.05
C ALA A 114 -1.99 -2.51 15.27
N THR A 115 -1.51 -3.13 16.35
CA THR A 115 -1.09 -2.43 17.57
C THR A 115 0.09 -1.50 17.31
N ALA A 116 1.14 -1.98 16.64
CA ALA A 116 2.30 -1.16 16.32
C ALA A 116 1.94 -0.01 15.35
N TRP A 117 1.07 -0.28 14.36
CA TRP A 117 0.57 0.74 13.44
C TRP A 117 -0.17 1.87 14.17
N ARG A 118 -1.10 1.52 15.07
CA ARG A 118 -1.87 2.51 15.85
C ARG A 118 -1.01 3.31 16.82
N ALA A 119 0.04 2.71 17.37
CA ALA A 119 0.92 3.36 18.34
C ALA A 119 1.87 4.40 17.72
N GLY A 120 2.12 4.32 16.40
CA GLY A 120 3.08 5.17 15.70
C GLY A 120 2.48 6.38 14.97
N ASP A 121 1.30 6.86 15.40
CA ASP A 121 0.45 7.82 14.68
C ASP A 121 -0.16 7.24 13.40
N GLY A 122 -0.85 6.09 13.52
CA GLY A 122 -1.67 5.55 12.43
C GLY A 122 -2.58 6.65 11.87
N GLU A 123 -2.46 6.91 10.57
CA GLU A 123 -3.03 8.07 9.86
C GLU A 123 -4.49 8.42 10.22
#